data_AF-A0A430VNQ3-F1
#
_entry.id   AF-A0A430VNQ3-F1
#
_cell.length_a   1.000
_cell.length_b   1.000
_cell.length_c   1.000
_cell.angle_alpha   90.00
_cell.angle_beta   90.00
_cell.angle_gamma   90.00
#
_symmetry.space_group_name_H-M   'P 1'
#
loop_
_entity.id
_entity.type
_entity.pdbx_description
1 polymer ?
#
loop_
_entity_poly.entity_id
_entity_poly.type
_entity_poly.pdbx_seq_one_letter_code
_entity_poly.pdbx_strand_id
1 'polypeptide(L)'
;PKGLHPRLPLYPPPRGRGLPWRRFALTEEEVRLKERAIRAHRSQMRLLSRFLLAFVRQNELYSSLPIPAREALAPEEEGWAVLEGREVL
;
A
#
# COMPACT_ATOMS: atom_id res chain seq x y z
N PRO A 1 -8.45 6.97 -7.95
CA PRO A 1 -8.96 7.87 -6.87
C PRO A 1 -8.63 7.29 -5.49
N LYS A 2 -8.41 8.14 -4.47
CA LYS A 2 -8.30 7.70 -3.05
C LYS A 2 -9.69 7.34 -2.51
N GLY A 3 -9.74 6.54 -1.44
CA GLY A 3 -10.99 6.07 -0.82
C GLY A 3 -11.52 4.75 -1.39
N LEU A 4 -12.68 4.33 -0.87
CA LEU A 4 -13.32 3.05 -1.18
C LEU A 4 -13.95 3.07 -2.58
N HIS A 5 -13.39 2.30 -3.51
CA HIS A 5 -13.87 2.14 -4.88
C HIS A 5 -13.70 0.66 -5.31
N PRO A 6 -14.50 -0.26 -4.76
CA PRO A 6 -14.27 -1.71 -4.89
C PRO A 6 -14.37 -2.23 -6.32
N ARG A 7 -15.05 -1.48 -7.20
CA ARG A 7 -15.22 -1.83 -8.63
C ARG A 7 -14.13 -1.28 -9.54
N LEU A 8 -13.16 -0.53 -9.01
CA LEU A 8 -12.03 -0.06 -9.78
C LEU A 8 -10.85 -1.03 -9.64
N PRO A 9 -10.01 -1.17 -10.67
CA PRO A 9 -8.76 -1.92 -10.57
C PRO A 9 -7.63 -1.07 -9.97
N LEU A 10 -6.57 -1.74 -9.52
CA LEU A 10 -5.26 -1.16 -9.29
C LEU A 10 -4.46 -1.14 -10.60
N TYR A 11 -3.75 -0.03 -10.80
CA TYR A 11 -2.78 0.16 -11.87
C TYR A 11 -1.37 0.28 -11.28
N PRO A 12 -0.33 -0.20 -11.99
CA PRO A 12 1.05 0.01 -11.59
C PRO A 12 1.34 1.47 -11.21
N PRO A 13 1.95 1.72 -10.04
CA PRO A 13 2.29 3.08 -9.64
C PRO A 13 3.47 3.61 -10.47
N PRO A 14 3.57 4.93 -10.72
CA PRO A 14 4.68 5.52 -11.45
C PRO A 14 6.07 5.20 -10.85
N ARG A 15 6.17 5.13 -9.52
CA ARG A 15 7.41 4.78 -8.81
C ARG A 15 7.84 3.32 -8.99
N GLY A 16 6.94 2.45 -9.46
CA GLY A 16 7.23 1.05 -9.77
C GLY A 16 7.33 0.79 -11.27
N ARG A 17 7.56 1.82 -12.10
CA ARG A 17 7.72 1.66 -13.54
C ARG A 17 8.92 0.75 -13.83
N GLY A 18 8.74 -0.23 -14.73
CA GLY A 18 9.78 -1.20 -15.11
C GLY A 18 9.75 -2.52 -14.32
N LEU A 19 8.98 -2.62 -13.24
CA LEU A 19 8.77 -3.91 -12.56
C LEU A 19 7.86 -4.82 -13.42
N PRO A 20 8.09 -6.16 -13.43
CA PRO A 20 7.25 -7.14 -14.12
C PRO A 20 5.93 -7.34 -13.36
N TRP A 21 5.05 -6.35 -13.44
CA TRP A 21 3.77 -6.37 -12.73
C TRP A 21 2.85 -7.49 -13.21
N ARG A 22 2.35 -8.27 -12.26
CA ARG A 22 1.27 -9.24 -12.43
C ARG A 22 0.02 -8.75 -11.71
N ARG A 23 -1.13 -8.88 -12.38
CA ARG A 23 -2.45 -8.62 -11.79
C ARG A 23 -3.06 -9.94 -11.36
N PHE A 24 -3.57 -9.98 -10.14
CA PHE A 24 -4.37 -11.09 -9.65
C PHE A 24 -5.80 -10.60 -9.45
N ALA A 25 -6.75 -11.13 -10.20
CA ALA A 25 -8.15 -10.75 -10.08
C ALA A 25 -8.74 -11.34 -8.79
N LEU A 26 -9.51 -10.52 -8.07
CA LEU A 26 -10.26 -10.94 -6.90
C LEU A 26 -11.72 -11.15 -7.28
N THR A 27 -12.32 -12.18 -6.69
CA THR A 27 -13.77 -12.34 -6.64
C THR A 27 -14.40 -11.24 -5.79
N GLU A 28 -15.69 -10.97 -5.98
CA GLU A 28 -16.39 -9.97 -5.16
C GLU A 28 -16.38 -10.32 -3.66
N GLU A 29 -16.41 -11.61 -3.32
CA GLU A 29 -16.34 -12.06 -1.95
C GLU A 29 -14.99 -11.75 -1.30
N GLU A 30 -13.90 -11.98 -2.02
CA GLU A 30 -12.55 -11.63 -1.57
C GLU A 30 -12.38 -10.12 -1.42
N VAL A 31 -12.95 -9.31 -2.32
CA VAL A 31 -12.96 -7.84 -2.17
C VAL A 31 -13.70 -7.43 -0.88
N ARG A 32 -14.87 -8.02 -0.61
CA ARG A 32 -15.64 -7.76 0.62
C ARG A 32 -14.88 -8.22 1.88
N LEU A 33 -14.22 -9.39 1.82
CA LEU A 33 -13.41 -9.91 2.91
C LEU A 33 -12.22 -8.98 3.21
N LYS A 34 -11.51 -8.54 2.17
CA LYS A 34 -10.42 -7.58 2.27
C LYS A 34 -10.88 -6.25 2.89
N GLU A 35 -12.05 -5.74 2.48
CA GLU A 35 -12.61 -4.53 3.09
C GLU A 35 -12.86 -4.71 4.60
N ARG A 36 -13.47 -5.84 5.01
CA ARG A 36 -13.70 -6.13 6.43
C ARG A 36 -12.39 -6.22 7.21
N ALA A 37 -11.39 -6.90 6.64
CA ALA A 37 -10.07 -7.03 7.24
C ALA A 37 -9.42 -5.65 7.46
N ILE A 38 -9.41 -4.79 6.43
CA ILE A 38 -8.88 -3.42 6.54
C ILE A 38 -9.61 -2.62 7.65
N ARG A 39 -10.94 -2.72 7.71
CA ARG A 39 -11.75 -2.00 8.71
C ARG A 39 -11.53 -2.48 10.14
N ALA A 40 -11.07 -3.71 10.34
CA ALA A 40 -10.78 -4.25 11.67
C ALA A 40 -9.60 -3.55 12.36
N HIS A 41 -8.69 -2.92 11.60
CA HIS A 41 -7.55 -2.16 12.10
C HIS A 41 -7.97 -0.77 12.62
N ARG A 42 -8.69 -0.74 13.76
CA ARG A 42 -9.40 0.46 14.23
C ARG A 42 -8.51 1.69 14.45
N SER A 43 -7.31 1.55 15.03
CA SER A 43 -6.42 2.68 15.30
C SER A 43 -5.93 3.32 13.99
N GLN A 44 -5.55 2.51 13.01
CA GLN A 44 -5.14 2.97 11.69
C GLN A 44 -6.31 3.58 10.92
N MET A 45 -7.52 3.01 11.02
CA MET A 45 -8.71 3.53 10.36
C MET A 45 -9.10 4.94 10.84
N ARG A 46 -8.83 5.30 12.11
CA ARG A 46 -9.09 6.67 12.62
C ARG A 46 -8.30 7.75 11.88
N LEU A 47 -7.08 7.43 11.45
CA LEU A 47 -6.15 8.41 10.84
C LEU A 47 -6.04 8.24 9.32
N LEU A 48 -6.13 7.01 8.82
CA LEU A 48 -5.72 6.65 7.46
C LEU A 48 -6.87 6.03 6.64
N SER A 49 -8.12 6.09 7.10
CA SER A 49 -9.27 5.43 6.42
C SER A 49 -9.31 5.65 4.91
N ARG A 50 -9.22 6.91 4.45
CA ARG A 50 -9.28 7.22 3.01
C ARG A 50 -8.10 6.64 2.22
N PHE A 51 -6.94 6.51 2.86
CA PHE A 51 -5.75 5.91 2.25
C PHE A 51 -5.87 4.38 2.23
N LEU A 52 -6.17 3.75 3.36
CA LEU A 52 -6.25 2.29 3.47
C LEU A 52 -7.37 1.70 2.61
N LEU A 53 -8.54 2.35 2.58
CA LEU A 53 -9.65 1.93 1.72
C LEU A 53 -9.37 2.12 0.22
N ALA A 54 -8.32 2.87 -0.14
CA ALA A 54 -7.88 2.97 -1.54
C ALA A 54 -7.32 1.65 -2.09
N PHE A 55 -7.00 0.68 -1.22
CA PHE A 55 -6.51 -0.63 -1.62
C PHE A 55 -7.62 -1.68 -1.77
N VAL A 56 -8.88 -1.37 -1.42
CA VAL A 56 -10.02 -2.26 -1.72
C VAL A 56 -10.40 -2.11 -3.20
N ARG A 57 -9.96 -3.05 -4.04
CA ARG A 57 -10.04 -3.00 -5.50
C ARG A 57 -10.28 -4.40 -6.08
N GLN A 58 -10.63 -4.48 -7.36
CA GLN A 58 -10.92 -5.75 -8.04
C GLN A 58 -9.69 -6.65 -8.28
N ASN A 59 -8.49 -6.15 -8.01
CA ASN A 59 -7.27 -6.91 -8.21
C ASN A 59 -6.18 -6.48 -7.24
N GLU A 60 -5.21 -7.37 -7.08
CA GLU A 60 -3.91 -7.08 -6.47
C GLU A 60 -2.84 -6.91 -7.55
N LEU A 61 -1.72 -6.28 -7.15
CA LEU A 61 -0.54 -6.12 -7.98
C LEU A 61 0.66 -6.76 -7.29
N TYR A 62 1.38 -7.60 -8.02
CA TYR A 62 2.58 -8.28 -7.56
C TYR A 62 3.71 -8.11 -8.56
N SER A 63 4.95 -8.22 -8.12
CA SER A 63 6.12 -8.34 -8.98
C SER A 63 6.85 -9.62 -8.61
N SER A 64 7.38 -10.34 -9.60
CA SER A 64 8.23 -11.52 -9.35
C SER A 64 9.68 -11.16 -9.04
N LEU A 65 10.03 -9.86 -9.08
CA LEU A 65 11.35 -9.44 -8.64
C LEU A 65 11.50 -9.74 -7.16
N PRO A 66 12.58 -10.43 -6.75
CA PRO A 66 12.82 -10.72 -5.35
C PRO A 66 12.94 -9.41 -4.58
N ILE A 67 12.42 -9.40 -3.36
CA ILE A 67 12.73 -8.33 -2.40
C ILE A 67 14.24 -8.45 -2.13
N PRO A 68 15.03 -7.38 -2.30
CA PRO A 68 16.44 -7.42 -1.94
C PRO A 68 16.59 -7.90 -0.50
N ALA A 69 17.61 -8.71 -0.23
CA ALA A 69 17.95 -9.09 1.14
C ALA A 69 18.11 -7.82 1.99
N ARG A 70 17.80 -7.90 3.29
CA ARG A 70 17.80 -6.72 4.18
C ARG A 70 19.16 -6.00 4.18
N GLU A 71 20.23 -6.77 3.97
CA GLU A 71 21.62 -6.34 3.90
C GLU A 71 21.95 -5.61 2.59
N ALA A 72 21.15 -5.81 1.54
CA ALA A 72 21.27 -5.16 0.24
C ALA A 72 20.38 -3.93 0.10
N LEU A 73 19.43 -3.73 1.03
CA LEU A 73 18.78 -2.44 1.21
C LEU A 73 19.84 -1.54 1.84
N ALA A 74 20.36 -0.57 1.06
CA ALA A 74 21.12 0.53 1.66
C ALA A 74 20.34 1.04 2.87
N PRO A 75 21.00 1.40 4.00
CA PRO A 75 20.30 2.06 5.09
C PRO A 75 19.52 3.19 4.44
N GLU A 76 18.19 3.16 4.58
CA GLU A 76 17.37 4.25 4.05
C GLU A 76 18.03 5.52 4.58
N GLU A 77 18.58 6.38 3.70
CA GLU A 77 19.10 7.66 4.16
C GLU A 77 18.00 8.28 4.98
N GLU A 78 18.24 8.40 6.29
CA GLU A 78 17.23 8.59 7.31
C GLU A 78 16.63 9.99 7.17
N GLY A 79 15.76 10.18 6.18
CA GLY A 79 14.91 11.37 6.07
C GLY A 79 13.95 11.50 7.25
N TRP A 80 13.82 10.46 8.07
CA TRP A 80 13.11 10.46 9.35
C TRP A 80 13.99 10.87 10.54
N ALA A 81 15.32 10.65 10.52
CA ALA A 81 16.21 11.09 11.59
C ALA A 81 16.42 12.62 11.61
N VAL A 82 16.28 13.29 10.46
CA VAL A 82 16.36 14.75 10.37
C VAL A 82 15.21 15.45 11.11
N LEU A 83 14.11 14.75 11.40
CA LEU A 83 12.96 15.32 12.12
C LEU A 83 13.09 15.25 13.64
N GLU A 84 13.99 14.43 14.20
CA GLU A 84 14.22 14.38 15.65
C GLU A 84 15.02 15.58 16.19
N GLY A 85 15.60 16.41 15.30
CA GLY A 85 16.44 17.55 15.66
C GLY A 85 15.82 18.93 15.53
N ARG A 86 14.54 19.06 15.12
CA ARG A 86 13.86 20.38 15.10
C ARG A 86 12.93 20.46 16.30
N GLU A 87 13.44 20.99 17.41
CA GLU A 87 12.60 21.62 18.41
C GLU A 87 11.63 22.56 17.71
N VAL A 88 10.34 22.29 17.87
CA VAL A 88 9.29 23.21 17.52
C VAL A 88 9.28 24.26 18.62
N LEU A 89 9.96 25.38 18.36
CA LEU A 89 9.72 26.65 19.04
C LEU A 89 8.41 27.26 18.51
#